data_AF-A0A7C7YQ35-F1
#
_entry.id   AF-A0A7C7YQ35-F1
#
_cell.length_a   1.000
_cell.length_b   1.000
_cell.length_c   1.000
_cell.angle_alpha   90.00
_cell.angle_beta   90.00
_cell.angle_gamma   90.00
#
_symmetry.space_group_name_H-M   'P 1'
#
loop_
_entity.id
_entity.type
_entity.pdbx_description
1 polymer ?
#
loop_
_entity_poly.entity_id
_entity_poly.type
_entity_poly.pdbx_seq_one_letter_code
_entity_poly.pdbx_strand_id
1 'polypeptide(L)'
;MFRIPSGLDGAPWILRLFILWSVLVSGSLLAQAPDVFLFDLQELGSFGEDNGIYAYSVGTTSCNIGSVELLWHANDSFHPVIGQEMYRYYDGVLEQIGVSWLKHSFCALSLNACGSCQPTDCDTLGIGCSDPYSAGLNGQQSNLGPRSQVNAHTGVFPYPVDPPMPPFVTVVDRRLQVAQALIDPALNPNTLYFVSGHYISPDDAQGGNGDNNVAYRQVTVSDNPASFPLNFVAGSPTQSGEPGIQAWQDYDPQVVIEEVRVPGEGLMLLGYKVTDLGAGQWRYDYALYNMNSDRCA
;
A
#
# COMPACT_ATOMS: atom_id res chain seq x y z
N MET A 1 -28.33 71.87 -69.88
CA MET A 1 -26.87 72.03 -69.73
C MET A 1 -26.40 70.95 -68.77
N PHE A 2 -25.71 69.94 -69.31
CA PHE A 2 -24.78 68.98 -68.69
C PHE A 2 -25.11 68.44 -67.28
N ARG A 3 -25.83 67.30 -67.21
CA ARG A 3 -25.34 65.89 -67.04
C ARG A 3 -24.83 65.58 -65.61
N ILE A 4 -25.71 64.93 -64.85
CA ILE A 4 -25.49 64.27 -63.56
C ILE A 4 -24.71 62.96 -63.79
N PRO A 5 -23.66 62.66 -63.01
CA PRO A 5 -23.18 61.30 -62.83
C PRO A 5 -23.86 60.63 -61.62
N SER A 6 -24.36 59.45 -61.93
CA SER A 6 -24.92 58.37 -61.13
C SER A 6 -24.03 57.87 -59.98
N GLY A 7 -24.67 57.43 -58.90
CA GLY A 7 -24.16 56.34 -58.06
C GLY A 7 -24.10 56.61 -56.56
N LEU A 8 -25.25 56.62 -55.89
CA LEU A 8 -25.32 56.39 -54.44
C LEU A 8 -26.40 55.33 -54.17
N ASP A 9 -26.06 54.08 -54.48
CA ASP A 9 -26.83 52.92 -54.04
C ASP A 9 -26.02 52.18 -52.95
N GLY A 10 -26.58 52.22 -51.74
CA GLY A 10 -26.58 51.11 -50.76
C GLY A 10 -25.25 50.62 -50.19
N ALA A 11 -24.98 50.93 -48.92
CA ALA A 11 -24.55 49.91 -47.95
C ALA A 11 -24.77 50.39 -46.49
N PRO A 12 -25.51 49.64 -45.67
CA PRO A 12 -25.65 49.92 -44.24
C PRO A 12 -24.38 49.50 -43.49
N TRP A 13 -24.07 50.23 -42.43
CA TRP A 13 -22.85 50.09 -41.65
C TRP A 13 -23.00 48.86 -40.74
N ILE A 14 -22.58 47.69 -41.22
CA ILE A 14 -22.54 46.47 -40.41
C ILE A 14 -21.32 46.56 -39.49
N LEU A 15 -21.56 46.91 -38.23
CA LEU A 15 -20.61 46.76 -37.14
C LEU A 15 -20.29 45.26 -36.99
N ARG A 16 -19.15 44.81 -37.52
CA ARG A 16 -18.67 43.44 -37.31
C ARG A 16 -18.11 43.33 -35.91
N LEU A 17 -18.93 42.85 -34.97
CA LEU A 17 -18.48 42.40 -33.66
C LEU A 17 -17.67 41.11 -33.86
N PHE A 18 -16.35 41.20 -33.81
CA PHE A 18 -15.51 40.01 -33.66
C PHE A 18 -15.61 39.55 -32.21
N ILE A 19 -16.47 38.56 -31.96
CA ILE A 19 -16.47 37.83 -30.69
C ILE A 19 -15.24 36.92 -30.72
N LEU A 20 -14.16 37.31 -30.05
CA LEU A 20 -13.09 36.38 -29.69
C LEU A 20 -13.69 35.33 -28.75
N TRP A 21 -13.89 34.11 -29.26
CA TRP A 21 -14.07 32.95 -28.40
C TRP A 21 -12.70 32.64 -27.77
N SER A 22 -12.47 33.14 -26.56
CA SER A 22 -11.44 32.59 -25.70
C SER A 22 -11.87 31.19 -25.28
N VAL A 23 -11.32 30.17 -25.95
CA VAL A 23 -11.36 28.80 -25.46
C VAL A 23 -10.54 28.80 -24.17
N LEU A 24 -11.21 28.85 -23.03
CA LEU A 24 -10.60 28.45 -21.76
C LEU A 24 -10.35 26.94 -21.89
N VAL A 25 -9.14 26.58 -22.32
CA VAL A 25 -8.64 25.23 -22.08
C VAL A 25 -8.49 25.16 -20.57
N SER A 26 -9.42 24.45 -19.93
CA SER A 26 -9.25 24.02 -18.55
C SER A 26 -8.04 23.09 -18.52
N GLY A 27 -6.85 23.66 -18.39
CA GLY A 27 -5.68 22.89 -18.00
C GLY A 27 -5.97 22.35 -16.61
N SER A 28 -6.25 21.06 -16.50
CA SER A 28 -6.17 20.36 -15.22
C SER A 28 -4.72 20.49 -14.75
N LEU A 29 -4.46 21.45 -13.85
CA LEU A 29 -3.28 21.40 -13.00
C LEU A 29 -3.43 20.12 -12.18
N LEU A 30 -2.74 19.05 -12.60
CA LEU A 30 -2.55 17.91 -11.71
C LEU A 30 -1.77 18.44 -10.51
N ALA A 31 -2.33 18.28 -9.31
CA ALA A 31 -1.64 18.61 -8.08
C ALA A 31 -0.35 17.78 -8.05
N GLN A 32 0.79 18.45 -7.86
CA GLN A 32 2.07 17.79 -7.68
C GLN A 32 2.13 17.18 -6.29
N ALA A 33 2.42 15.89 -6.20
CA ALA A 33 2.52 15.14 -4.96
C ALA A 33 3.49 13.96 -5.14
N PRO A 34 4.14 13.51 -4.05
CA PRO A 34 4.88 12.26 -4.08
C PRO A 34 3.88 11.10 -4.03
N ASP A 35 4.31 9.91 -4.45
CA ASP A 35 3.46 8.71 -4.48
C ASP A 35 4.31 7.49 -4.16
N VAL A 36 4.15 6.94 -2.94
CA VAL A 36 4.92 5.79 -2.48
C VAL A 36 4.28 4.49 -2.92
N PHE A 37 4.69 3.96 -4.06
CA PHE A 37 4.20 2.71 -4.58
C PHE A 37 5.03 1.53 -4.06
N LEU A 38 4.41 0.51 -3.47
CA LEU A 38 5.13 -0.70 -3.05
C LEU A 38 5.32 -1.65 -4.24
N PHE A 39 6.54 -1.64 -4.79
CA PHE A 39 6.86 -2.32 -6.04
C PHE A 39 7.19 -3.80 -5.86
N ASP A 40 7.98 -4.19 -4.87
CA ASP A 40 8.36 -5.59 -4.68
C ASP A 40 8.45 -5.99 -3.20
N LEU A 41 8.13 -7.25 -2.93
CA LEU A 41 8.46 -7.97 -1.70
C LEU A 41 9.58 -8.96 -2.03
N GLN A 42 10.83 -8.54 -1.84
CA GLN A 42 12.00 -9.19 -2.44
C GLN A 42 12.76 -10.16 -1.51
N GLU A 43 12.46 -10.16 -0.21
CA GLU A 43 13.21 -10.96 0.77
C GLU A 43 12.28 -11.44 1.89
N LEU A 44 12.60 -12.59 2.50
CA LEU A 44 11.91 -13.14 3.67
C LEU A 44 12.91 -13.31 4.81
N GLY A 45 12.52 -12.92 6.02
CA GLY A 45 13.26 -13.10 7.26
C GLY A 45 12.52 -14.05 8.20
N SER A 46 13.27 -14.86 8.94
CA SER A 46 12.78 -15.71 10.04
C SER A 46 13.74 -15.55 11.23
N PHE A 47 13.20 -15.32 12.42
CA PHE A 47 13.97 -14.89 13.60
C PHE A 47 13.86 -15.84 14.80
N GLY A 48 13.15 -16.96 14.63
CA GLY A 48 12.89 -17.93 15.68
C GLY A 48 11.47 -17.85 16.22
N GLU A 49 11.27 -18.45 17.39
CA GLU A 49 9.98 -18.54 18.06
C GLU A 49 10.07 -18.12 19.53
N ASP A 50 8.92 -17.75 20.09
CA ASP A 50 8.69 -17.74 21.53
C ASP A 50 7.27 -18.26 21.81
N ASN A 51 7.16 -19.30 22.64
CA ASN A 51 5.88 -19.86 23.11
C ASN A 51 4.90 -20.22 21.98
N GLY A 52 5.41 -20.77 20.87
CA GLY A 52 4.60 -21.18 19.72
C GLY A 52 4.16 -20.01 18.83
N ILE A 53 4.75 -18.83 19.01
CA ILE A 53 4.67 -17.71 18.06
C ILE A 53 5.96 -17.66 17.27
N TYR A 54 5.86 -17.69 15.95
CA TYR A 54 6.99 -17.56 15.04
C TYR A 54 7.13 -16.11 14.58
N ALA A 55 8.37 -15.65 14.46
CA ALA A 55 8.69 -14.30 14.04
C ALA A 55 9.28 -14.26 12.64
N TYR A 56 8.66 -13.45 11.79
CA TYR A 56 9.06 -13.22 10.41
C TYR A 56 9.31 -11.74 10.12
N SER A 57 9.84 -11.46 8.94
CA SER A 57 9.76 -10.16 8.31
C SER A 57 9.85 -10.29 6.79
N VAL A 58 9.53 -9.22 6.08
CA VAL A 58 9.54 -9.15 4.62
C VAL A 58 10.38 -7.95 4.18
N GLY A 59 11.31 -8.17 3.25
CA GLY A 59 12.01 -7.08 2.58
C GLY A 59 11.09 -6.39 1.58
N THR A 60 11.20 -5.08 1.48
CA THR A 60 10.33 -4.25 0.63
C THR A 60 11.15 -3.42 -0.33
N THR A 61 10.63 -3.16 -1.52
CA THR A 61 11.16 -2.18 -2.47
C THR A 61 10.05 -1.22 -2.84
N SER A 62 10.15 0.02 -2.39
CA SER A 62 9.21 1.09 -2.75
C SER A 62 9.71 1.92 -3.92
N CYS A 63 8.79 2.53 -4.66
CA CYS A 63 9.04 3.51 -5.70
C CYS A 63 8.42 4.85 -5.30
N ASN A 64 9.03 5.96 -5.70
CA ASN A 64 8.30 7.22 -5.81
C ASN A 64 7.80 7.38 -7.25
N ILE A 65 6.54 7.03 -7.52
CA ILE A 65 5.92 7.17 -8.85
C ILE A 65 5.23 8.53 -9.04
N GLY A 66 5.38 9.42 -8.05
CA GLY A 66 4.80 10.75 -8.04
C GLY A 66 5.59 11.74 -8.90
N SER A 67 5.33 13.02 -8.66
CA SER A 67 5.92 14.13 -9.43
C SER A 67 6.77 15.10 -8.59
N VAL A 68 6.93 14.82 -7.30
CA VAL A 68 7.87 15.50 -6.38
C VAL A 68 8.58 14.46 -5.52
N GLU A 69 9.69 14.86 -4.92
CA GLU A 69 10.46 14.04 -3.97
C GLU A 69 9.59 13.65 -2.77
N LEU A 70 9.67 12.39 -2.32
CA LEU A 70 9.01 11.90 -1.11
C LEU A 70 9.97 12.07 0.08
N LEU A 71 9.48 12.58 1.20
CA LEU A 71 10.29 12.79 2.41
C LEU A 71 10.69 11.47 3.07
N TRP A 72 11.92 11.40 3.58
CA TRP A 72 12.53 10.19 4.15
C TRP A 72 13.45 10.49 5.35
N HIS A 73 13.16 11.56 6.08
CA HIS A 73 14.01 12.10 7.14
C HIS A 73 14.14 11.12 8.32
N ALA A 74 15.37 10.85 8.76
CA ALA A 74 15.58 9.88 9.85
C ALA A 74 15.11 10.35 11.25
N ASN A 75 15.02 11.67 11.46
CA ASN A 75 14.97 12.29 12.79
C ASN A 75 13.78 13.21 13.04
N ASP A 76 12.69 13.05 12.28
CA ASP A 76 11.42 13.72 12.51
C ASP A 76 10.24 12.81 12.11
N SER A 77 9.03 13.34 11.93
CA SER A 77 7.85 12.56 11.53
C SER A 77 7.64 12.49 10.01
N PHE A 78 8.57 13.00 9.21
CA PHE A 78 8.46 13.10 7.75
C PHE A 78 9.25 11.96 7.08
N HIS A 79 8.79 10.74 7.35
CA HIS A 79 9.28 9.53 6.70
C HIS A 79 8.20 8.44 6.67
N PRO A 80 8.29 7.47 5.75
CA PRO A 80 7.35 6.39 5.70
C PRO A 80 7.54 5.41 6.86
N VAL A 81 6.42 4.91 7.37
CA VAL A 81 6.37 3.75 8.25
C VAL A 81 5.87 2.52 7.48
N ILE A 82 6.42 1.34 7.78
CA ILE A 82 6.18 0.12 6.99
C ILE A 82 5.58 -0.97 7.88
N GLY A 83 4.33 -1.34 7.62
CA GLY A 83 3.64 -2.48 8.22
C GLY A 83 3.82 -3.75 7.41
N GLN A 84 3.72 -4.90 8.07
CA GLN A 84 3.74 -6.21 7.45
C GLN A 84 2.62 -7.08 8.03
N GLU A 85 2.03 -7.93 7.19
CA GLU A 85 0.99 -8.86 7.55
C GLU A 85 1.22 -10.23 6.89
N MET A 86 0.63 -11.26 7.48
CA MET A 86 0.55 -12.59 6.88
C MET A 86 -0.89 -13.05 6.82
N TYR A 87 -1.26 -13.66 5.71
CA TYR A 87 -2.60 -14.18 5.44
C TYR A 87 -2.55 -15.67 5.13
N ARG A 88 -3.64 -16.34 5.47
CA ARG A 88 -3.89 -17.75 5.20
C ARG A 88 -5.18 -17.87 4.41
N TYR A 89 -5.13 -18.51 3.24
CA TYR A 89 -6.33 -18.94 2.53
C TYR A 89 -6.57 -20.43 2.77
N TYR A 90 -7.61 -20.73 3.53
CA TYR A 90 -7.96 -22.08 3.98
C TYR A 90 -9.47 -22.26 3.96
N ASP A 91 -9.94 -23.38 3.40
CA ASP A 91 -11.38 -23.72 3.30
C ASP A 91 -12.26 -22.58 2.76
N GLY A 92 -11.80 -21.90 1.70
CA GLY A 92 -12.55 -20.83 1.05
C GLY A 92 -12.52 -19.47 1.75
N VAL A 93 -11.79 -19.34 2.88
CA VAL A 93 -11.68 -18.07 3.64
C VAL A 93 -10.24 -17.57 3.63
N LEU A 94 -10.07 -16.27 3.40
CA LEU A 94 -8.81 -15.58 3.67
C LEU A 94 -8.84 -15.00 5.08
N GLU A 95 -7.86 -15.37 5.90
CA GLU A 95 -7.71 -14.93 7.28
C GLU A 95 -6.38 -14.21 7.47
N GLN A 96 -6.37 -13.06 8.15
CA GLN A 96 -5.13 -12.46 8.64
C GLN A 96 -4.64 -13.26 9.85
N ILE A 97 -3.45 -13.83 9.75
CA ILE A 97 -2.87 -14.73 10.77
C ILE A 97 -1.66 -14.11 11.49
N GLY A 98 -1.19 -12.96 11.03
CA GLY A 98 -0.09 -12.25 11.65
C GLY A 98 -0.02 -10.79 11.25
N VAL A 99 0.56 -9.99 12.15
CA VAL A 99 0.75 -8.56 11.99
C VAL A 99 2.06 -8.15 12.67
N SER A 100 2.80 -7.22 12.08
CA SER A 100 3.99 -6.60 12.69
C SER A 100 3.68 -5.23 13.28
N TRP A 101 4.58 -4.72 14.11
CA TRP A 101 4.72 -3.29 14.35
C TRP A 101 5.28 -2.60 13.10
N LEU A 102 5.31 -1.27 13.08
CA LEU A 102 5.70 -0.50 11.91
C LEU A 102 7.18 -0.15 11.93
N LYS A 103 7.92 -0.48 10.88
CA LYS A 103 9.31 -0.02 10.73
C LYS A 103 9.34 1.45 10.37
N HIS A 104 10.08 2.26 11.12
CA HIS A 104 10.36 3.65 10.76
C HIS A 104 11.49 3.72 9.73
N SER A 105 11.26 4.37 8.60
CA SER A 105 12.31 4.59 7.60
C SER A 105 13.31 5.64 8.04
N PHE A 106 14.53 5.58 7.47
CA PHE A 106 15.64 6.43 7.92
C PHE A 106 16.59 6.87 6.80
N CYS A 107 16.55 6.22 5.64
CA CYS A 107 17.35 6.60 4.47
C CYS A 107 16.73 6.05 3.20
N ALA A 108 16.63 6.85 2.16
CA ALA A 108 16.29 6.40 0.82
C ALA A 108 17.55 6.21 -0.03
N LEU A 109 17.73 5.06 -0.66
CA LEU A 109 18.90 4.78 -1.50
C LEU A 109 18.82 5.39 -2.92
N SER A 110 17.63 5.78 -3.37
CA SER A 110 17.39 6.37 -4.69
C SER A 110 18.02 5.58 -5.86
N LEU A 111 17.65 4.30 -5.98
CA LEU A 111 18.10 3.39 -7.04
C LEU A 111 17.14 3.40 -8.26
N ASN A 112 17.44 2.66 -9.31
CA ASN A 112 16.73 2.71 -10.60
C ASN A 112 15.84 1.49 -10.90
N ALA A 113 15.37 0.75 -9.89
CA ALA A 113 14.53 -0.43 -10.13
C ALA A 113 13.14 -0.06 -10.70
N CYS A 114 12.65 1.15 -10.43
CA CYS A 114 11.33 1.64 -10.85
C CYS A 114 11.33 2.34 -12.22
N GLY A 115 12.50 2.48 -12.87
CA GLY A 115 12.64 3.17 -14.15
C GLY A 115 13.64 4.32 -14.12
N SER A 116 13.28 5.45 -14.75
CA SER A 116 14.15 6.62 -14.84
C SER A 116 14.18 7.38 -13.51
N CYS A 117 15.17 7.08 -12.70
CA CYS A 117 15.38 7.70 -11.39
C CYS A 117 16.04 9.09 -11.52
N GLN A 118 15.45 10.08 -10.84
CA GLN A 118 16.05 11.37 -10.53
C GLN A 118 16.60 11.32 -9.09
N PRO A 119 17.85 10.86 -8.90
CA PRO A 119 18.34 10.53 -7.57
C PRO A 119 18.54 11.78 -6.73
N THR A 120 18.25 11.60 -5.44
CA THR A 120 18.42 12.57 -4.37
C THR A 120 19.41 12.02 -3.34
N ASP A 121 19.54 12.70 -2.19
CA ASP A 121 20.26 12.16 -1.05
C ASP A 121 19.39 11.23 -0.18
N CYS A 122 19.90 10.88 0.99
CA CYS A 122 19.28 9.94 1.93
C CYS A 122 17.96 10.45 2.52
N ASP A 123 17.74 11.77 2.55
CA ASP A 123 16.61 12.40 3.23
C ASP A 123 15.34 12.41 2.36
N THR A 124 15.41 12.02 1.09
CA THR A 124 14.25 11.94 0.20
C THR A 124 14.36 10.79 -0.78
N LEU A 125 13.22 10.22 -1.19
CA LEU A 125 13.18 9.32 -2.34
C LEU A 125 12.87 10.12 -3.61
N GLY A 126 13.86 10.15 -4.51
CA GLY A 126 13.79 10.88 -5.77
C GLY A 126 12.70 10.37 -6.72
N ILE A 127 12.26 11.25 -7.64
CA ILE A 127 11.19 10.95 -8.59
C ILE A 127 11.60 9.78 -9.50
N GLY A 128 10.76 8.76 -9.61
CA GLY A 128 11.02 7.55 -10.38
C GLY A 128 12.09 6.63 -9.78
N CYS A 129 12.58 6.92 -8.57
CA CYS A 129 13.58 6.13 -7.89
C CYS A 129 12.96 5.04 -7.01
N SER A 130 13.76 4.00 -6.75
CA SER A 130 13.42 2.87 -5.88
C SER A 130 14.23 2.90 -4.58
N ASP A 131 13.63 2.46 -3.49
CA ASP A 131 14.30 2.23 -2.21
C ASP A 131 14.05 0.82 -1.67
N PRO A 132 15.06 -0.08 -1.68
CA PRO A 132 14.96 -1.40 -1.09
C PRO A 132 15.38 -1.42 0.39
N TYR A 133 14.51 -1.98 1.23
CA TYR A 133 14.83 -2.41 2.59
C TYR A 133 14.89 -3.93 2.69
N SER A 134 15.96 -4.46 3.30
CA SER A 134 16.06 -5.89 3.58
C SER A 134 15.04 -6.35 4.62
N ALA A 135 14.75 -7.65 4.62
CA ALA A 135 13.94 -8.27 5.67
C ALA A 135 14.56 -8.03 7.06
N GLY A 136 15.91 -8.03 7.15
CA GLY A 136 16.62 -7.73 8.40
C GLY A 136 16.35 -6.32 8.94
N LEU A 137 16.35 -5.30 8.07
CA LEU A 137 16.03 -3.92 8.45
C LEU A 137 14.54 -3.77 8.81
N ASN A 138 13.66 -4.38 8.03
CA ASN A 138 12.21 -4.36 8.26
C ASN A 138 11.79 -5.18 9.49
N GLY A 139 12.64 -6.08 9.99
CA GLY A 139 12.43 -6.87 11.20
C GLY A 139 13.26 -6.39 12.40
N GLN A 140 13.91 -5.23 12.32
CA GLN A 140 14.78 -4.73 13.38
C GLN A 140 13.95 -4.17 14.54
N GLN A 141 13.83 -4.93 15.63
CA GLN A 141 12.96 -4.60 16.78
C GLN A 141 13.15 -3.18 17.34
N SER A 142 14.39 -2.69 17.41
CA SER A 142 14.69 -1.33 17.89
C SER A 142 14.10 -0.21 17.02
N ASN A 143 13.75 -0.52 15.77
CA ASN A 143 13.22 0.42 14.78
C ASN A 143 11.74 0.13 14.43
N LEU A 144 11.09 -0.74 15.20
CA LEU A 144 9.68 -1.08 15.06
C LEU A 144 8.85 -0.32 16.10
N GLY A 145 7.94 0.54 15.63
CA GLY A 145 7.05 1.38 16.43
C GLY A 145 5.60 0.92 16.42
N PRO A 146 4.82 1.31 17.45
CA PRO A 146 3.46 0.83 17.65
C PRO A 146 2.53 1.34 16.56
N ARG A 147 1.74 0.44 15.95
CA ARG A 147 0.74 0.81 14.93
C ARG A 147 -0.26 1.85 15.45
N SER A 148 -0.61 1.79 16.73
CA SER A 148 -1.61 2.64 17.39
C SER A 148 -1.24 4.13 17.49
N GLN A 149 0.00 4.51 17.17
CA GLN A 149 0.44 5.92 17.17
C GLN A 149 0.40 6.57 15.79
N VAL A 150 0.11 5.80 14.74
CA VAL A 150 0.08 6.29 13.37
C VAL A 150 -1.37 6.45 12.95
N ASN A 151 -1.73 7.66 12.54
CA ASN A 151 -3.01 7.89 11.93
C ASN A 151 -2.99 7.32 10.50
N ALA A 152 -3.77 6.26 10.26
CA ALA A 152 -3.68 5.51 9.01
C ALA A 152 -4.08 6.33 7.77
N HIS A 153 -4.94 7.33 7.94
CA HIS A 153 -5.44 8.15 6.83
C HIS A 153 -4.49 9.29 6.44
N THR A 154 -3.91 9.95 7.43
CA THR A 154 -3.07 11.13 7.24
C THR A 154 -1.57 10.82 7.27
N GLY A 155 -1.21 9.61 7.70
CA GLY A 155 0.17 9.20 7.95
C GLY A 155 0.87 9.91 9.11
N VAL A 156 0.18 10.79 9.83
CA VAL A 156 0.77 11.54 10.95
C VAL A 156 1.03 10.63 12.15
N PHE A 157 2.22 10.78 12.74
CA PHE A 157 2.62 10.09 13.96
C PHE A 157 3.57 10.96 14.81
N PRO A 158 3.64 10.75 16.14
CA PRO A 158 4.58 11.46 16.99
C PRO A 158 6.03 11.01 16.72
N TYR A 159 6.95 11.98 16.68
CA TYR A 159 8.39 11.72 16.67
C TYR A 159 9.12 12.58 17.72
N PRO A 160 10.00 11.98 18.56
CA PRO A 160 10.17 10.54 18.73
C PRO A 160 8.86 9.88 19.21
N VAL A 161 8.78 8.56 19.07
CA VAL A 161 7.61 7.75 19.49
C VAL A 161 7.20 8.12 20.93
N ASP A 162 5.95 8.57 21.10
CA ASP A 162 5.38 9.02 22.38
C ASP A 162 3.95 8.47 22.55
N PRO A 163 3.64 7.70 23.61
CA PRO A 163 4.54 7.26 24.68
C PRO A 163 5.73 6.43 24.16
N PRO A 164 6.87 6.42 24.88
CA PRO A 164 8.06 5.68 24.48
C PRO A 164 7.75 4.21 24.20
N MET A 165 8.44 3.63 23.23
CA MET A 165 8.26 2.21 22.90
C MET A 165 8.48 1.31 24.13
N PRO A 166 7.55 0.42 24.49
CA PRO A 166 7.77 -0.55 25.57
C PRO A 166 8.94 -1.47 25.19
N PRO A 167 9.79 -1.89 26.14
CA PRO A 167 10.99 -2.68 25.83
C PRO A 167 10.63 -3.98 25.07
N PHE A 168 11.51 -4.38 24.15
CA PHE A 168 11.49 -5.74 23.57
C PHE A 168 12.46 -6.62 24.35
N VAL A 169 12.07 -7.86 24.60
CA VAL A 169 12.75 -8.87 25.42
C VAL A 169 12.94 -10.17 24.63
N THR A 170 11.92 -10.60 23.90
CA THR A 170 11.91 -11.87 23.18
C THR A 170 12.34 -11.70 21.73
N VAL A 171 12.62 -12.82 21.06
CA VAL A 171 12.91 -12.83 19.62
C VAL A 171 11.68 -12.51 18.77
N VAL A 172 10.47 -12.57 19.31
CA VAL A 172 9.23 -12.32 18.55
C VAL A 172 8.71 -10.90 18.67
N ASP A 173 9.11 -10.16 19.71
CA ASP A 173 8.51 -8.86 19.98
C ASP A 173 8.58 -7.93 18.77
N ARG A 174 7.45 -7.27 18.48
CA ARG A 174 7.28 -6.26 17.42
C ARG A 174 7.39 -6.77 15.98
N ARG A 175 8.02 -7.92 15.73
CA ARG A 175 8.13 -8.53 14.39
C ARG A 175 6.77 -9.02 13.88
N LEU A 176 6.72 -9.52 12.64
CA LEU A 176 5.53 -10.21 12.12
C LEU A 176 5.34 -11.50 12.91
N GLN A 177 4.37 -11.51 13.80
CA GLN A 177 4.09 -12.63 14.71
C GLN A 177 2.99 -13.54 14.12
N VAL A 178 3.24 -14.83 14.08
CA VAL A 178 2.30 -15.83 13.54
C VAL A 178 2.24 -17.05 14.46
N ALA A 179 1.05 -17.48 14.83
CA ALA A 179 0.88 -18.65 15.69
C ALA A 179 1.20 -19.95 14.94
N GLN A 180 1.98 -20.84 15.56
CA GLN A 180 2.36 -22.15 15.00
C GLN A 180 1.17 -22.93 14.47
N ALA A 181 0.06 -22.96 15.23
CA ALA A 181 -1.14 -23.70 14.87
C ALA A 181 -1.74 -23.27 13.51
N LEU A 182 -1.43 -22.06 13.04
CA LEU A 182 -1.94 -21.51 11.78
C LEU A 182 -1.00 -21.74 10.60
N ILE A 183 0.25 -22.14 10.83
CA ILE A 183 1.27 -22.31 9.79
C ILE A 183 1.85 -23.71 9.70
N ASP A 184 1.66 -24.54 10.72
CA ASP A 184 2.08 -25.94 10.72
C ASP A 184 1.40 -26.70 9.56
N PRO A 185 2.16 -27.17 8.55
CA PRO A 185 1.57 -27.85 7.39
C PRO A 185 0.78 -29.12 7.75
N ALA A 186 1.12 -29.78 8.86
CA ALA A 186 0.40 -30.96 9.32
C ALA A 186 -1.00 -30.62 9.86
N LEU A 187 -1.18 -29.40 10.39
CA LEU A 187 -2.46 -28.89 10.88
C LEU A 187 -3.25 -28.13 9.80
N ASN A 188 -2.56 -27.66 8.76
CA ASN A 188 -3.10 -26.76 7.74
C ASN A 188 -2.93 -27.33 6.32
N PRO A 189 -3.47 -28.52 6.01
CA PRO A 189 -3.34 -29.12 4.69
C PRO A 189 -4.06 -28.28 3.63
N ASN A 190 -3.52 -28.26 2.39
CA ASN A 190 -4.10 -27.55 1.24
C ASN A 190 -4.27 -26.03 1.43
N THR A 191 -3.40 -25.43 2.23
CA THR A 191 -3.44 -24.00 2.56
C THR A 191 -2.54 -23.19 1.65
N LEU A 192 -2.98 -22.00 1.25
CA LEU A 192 -2.12 -20.99 0.63
C LEU A 192 -1.78 -19.90 1.64
N TYR A 193 -0.55 -19.39 1.58
CA TYR A 193 -0.09 -18.32 2.45
C TYR A 193 0.38 -17.12 1.64
N PHE A 194 0.18 -15.93 2.19
CA PHE A 194 0.57 -14.68 1.58
C PHE A 194 1.22 -13.80 2.63
N VAL A 195 2.24 -13.05 2.23
CA VAL A 195 2.78 -11.94 3.03
C VAL A 195 2.43 -10.63 2.36
N SER A 196 2.29 -9.59 3.15
CA SER A 196 2.03 -8.23 2.67
C SER A 196 2.99 -7.23 3.31
N GLY A 197 3.30 -6.18 2.57
CA GLY A 197 3.93 -4.98 3.09
C GLY A 197 3.04 -3.78 2.79
N HIS A 198 3.10 -2.75 3.63
CA HIS A 198 2.27 -1.56 3.50
C HIS A 198 3.03 -0.33 4.01
N TYR A 199 3.22 0.66 3.14
CA TYR A 199 3.82 1.94 3.47
C TYR A 199 2.75 2.95 3.85
N ILE A 200 3.02 3.79 4.83
CA ILE A 200 2.21 4.97 5.14
C ILE A 200 3.18 6.14 5.28
N SER A 201 2.96 7.23 4.53
CA SER A 201 3.77 8.46 4.61
C SER A 201 2.87 9.70 4.70
N PRO A 202 3.20 10.71 5.52
CA PRO A 202 2.36 11.91 5.65
C PRO A 202 2.16 12.71 4.36
N ASP A 203 3.22 12.87 3.57
CA ASP A 203 3.24 13.64 2.33
C ASP A 203 2.58 12.90 1.14
N ASP A 204 2.72 11.57 1.11
CA ASP A 204 1.94 10.68 0.23
C ASP A 204 0.43 10.75 0.51
N ALA A 205 0.06 10.63 1.79
CA ALA A 205 -1.32 10.74 2.26
C ALA A 205 -1.92 12.13 1.99
N GLN A 206 -1.15 13.20 2.23
CA GLN A 206 -1.54 14.56 1.89
C GLN A 206 -1.75 14.74 0.38
N GLY A 207 -0.98 14.02 -0.43
CA GLY A 207 -1.13 13.94 -1.89
C GLY A 207 -2.38 13.21 -2.36
N GLY A 208 -3.04 12.45 -1.48
CA GLY A 208 -4.18 11.61 -1.81
C GLY A 208 -3.79 10.30 -2.53
N ASN A 209 -2.55 9.84 -2.36
CA ASN A 209 -2.00 8.68 -3.06
C ASN A 209 -1.94 7.40 -2.20
N GLY A 210 -2.49 7.44 -0.98
CA GLY A 210 -2.33 6.35 0.00
C GLY A 210 -3.07 5.04 -0.28
N ASP A 211 -3.55 4.78 -1.51
CA ASP A 211 -4.35 3.60 -1.87
C ASP A 211 -3.59 2.57 -2.74
N ASN A 212 -2.33 2.83 -3.10
CA ASN A 212 -1.49 1.95 -3.93
C ASN A 212 -0.15 1.56 -3.25
N ASN A 213 0.01 1.92 -1.98
CA ASN A 213 1.25 1.82 -1.20
C ASN A 213 1.37 0.48 -0.45
N VAL A 214 0.68 -0.54 -0.95
CA VAL A 214 0.59 -1.89 -0.40
C VAL A 214 0.90 -2.90 -1.50
N ALA A 215 1.34 -4.09 -1.10
CA ALA A 215 1.50 -5.21 -2.01
C ALA A 215 1.35 -6.52 -1.24
N TYR A 216 1.03 -7.59 -1.94
CA TYR A 216 1.10 -8.94 -1.39
C TYR A 216 1.89 -9.89 -2.30
N ARG A 217 2.40 -10.98 -1.73
CA ARG A 217 3.09 -12.04 -2.46
C ARG A 217 2.85 -13.40 -1.83
N GLN A 218 2.69 -14.41 -2.67
CA GLN A 218 2.48 -15.78 -2.20
C GLN A 218 3.77 -16.41 -1.65
N VAL A 219 3.63 -17.09 -0.50
CA VAL A 219 4.70 -17.84 0.14
C VAL A 219 4.24 -19.28 0.44
N THR A 220 5.21 -20.14 0.67
CA THR A 220 5.02 -21.47 1.26
C THR A 220 5.64 -21.49 2.66
N VAL A 221 5.07 -22.29 3.54
CA VAL A 221 5.68 -22.68 4.81
C VAL A 221 6.32 -24.05 4.61
N SER A 222 7.63 -24.16 4.81
CA SER A 222 8.28 -25.47 4.73
C SER A 222 7.92 -26.34 5.92
N ASP A 223 7.81 -27.64 5.68
CA ASP A 223 7.63 -28.66 6.72
C ASP A 223 8.94 -28.90 7.48
N ASN A 224 9.33 -27.90 8.28
CA ASN A 224 10.42 -27.99 9.24
C ASN A 224 9.89 -27.49 10.60
N PRO A 225 9.46 -28.39 11.50
CA PRO A 225 8.88 -28.02 12.79
C PRO A 225 9.79 -27.17 13.68
N ALA A 226 11.11 -27.16 13.43
CA ALA A 226 12.04 -26.35 14.20
C ALA A 226 11.99 -24.86 13.84
N SER A 227 11.53 -24.50 12.64
CA SER A 227 11.66 -23.10 12.15
C SER A 227 10.57 -22.61 11.21
N PHE A 228 9.71 -23.47 10.65
CA PHE A 228 8.68 -23.16 9.65
C PHE A 228 9.10 -22.04 8.68
N PRO A 229 10.22 -22.22 7.94
CA PRO A 229 10.76 -21.15 7.12
C PRO A 229 9.84 -20.85 5.95
N LEU A 230 9.67 -19.56 5.67
CA LEU A 230 8.92 -19.09 4.53
C LEU A 230 9.79 -19.12 3.27
N ASN A 231 9.18 -19.46 2.14
CA ASN A 231 9.81 -19.34 0.82
C ASN A 231 8.81 -18.74 -0.16
N PHE A 232 9.27 -17.86 -1.05
CA PHE A 232 8.43 -17.40 -2.15
C PHE A 232 8.03 -18.57 -3.04
N VAL A 233 6.77 -18.59 -3.47
CA VAL A 233 6.30 -19.55 -4.47
C VAL A 233 6.95 -19.23 -5.81
N ALA A 234 7.65 -20.20 -6.39
CA ALA A 234 8.27 -20.03 -7.70
C ALA A 234 7.21 -19.68 -8.76
N GLY A 235 7.44 -18.60 -9.51
CA GLY A 235 6.51 -18.10 -10.52
C GLY A 235 5.35 -17.26 -9.98
N SER A 236 5.26 -17.03 -8.66
CA SER A 236 4.33 -16.06 -8.07
C SER A 236 5.04 -14.70 -7.88
N PRO A 237 4.71 -13.68 -8.68
CA PRO A 237 5.28 -12.35 -8.51
C PRO A 237 4.63 -11.61 -7.34
N THR A 238 5.23 -10.50 -6.92
CA THR A 238 4.55 -9.51 -6.08
C THR A 238 3.37 -8.93 -6.87
N GLN A 239 2.21 -8.83 -6.21
CA GLN A 239 1.06 -8.07 -6.69
C GLN A 239 1.15 -6.66 -6.12
N SER A 240 1.85 -5.80 -6.85
CA SER A 240 2.19 -4.43 -6.45
C SER A 240 0.97 -3.51 -6.55
N GLY A 241 0.73 -2.68 -5.54
CA GLY A 241 -0.47 -1.83 -5.46
C GLY A 241 -1.72 -2.55 -4.98
N GLU A 242 -1.63 -3.86 -4.71
CA GLU A 242 -2.78 -4.69 -4.34
C GLU A 242 -2.69 -5.13 -2.86
N PRO A 243 -3.73 -4.90 -2.05
CA PRO A 243 -3.72 -5.28 -0.64
C PRO A 243 -3.86 -6.78 -0.45
N GLY A 244 -3.46 -7.29 0.73
CA GLY A 244 -3.52 -8.72 1.04
C GLY A 244 -4.90 -9.36 0.85
N ILE A 245 -6.00 -8.61 1.04
CA ILE A 245 -7.36 -9.10 0.79
C ILE A 245 -7.61 -9.47 -0.69
N GLN A 246 -6.91 -8.84 -1.63
CA GLN A 246 -7.01 -9.12 -3.06
C GLN A 246 -6.62 -10.58 -3.38
N ALA A 247 -5.74 -11.18 -2.59
CA ALA A 247 -5.40 -12.59 -2.69
C ALA A 247 -6.62 -13.52 -2.57
N TRP A 248 -7.69 -13.10 -1.88
CA TRP A 248 -8.90 -13.92 -1.77
C TRP A 248 -9.59 -14.07 -3.13
N GLN A 249 -9.78 -12.97 -3.85
CA GLN A 249 -10.41 -12.98 -5.18
C GLN A 249 -9.50 -13.59 -6.26
N ASP A 250 -8.20 -13.34 -6.17
CA ASP A 250 -7.23 -13.85 -7.15
C ASP A 250 -7.13 -15.39 -7.13
N TYR A 251 -7.37 -16.02 -5.98
CA TYR A 251 -7.37 -17.47 -5.81
C TYR A 251 -8.77 -18.10 -5.65
N ASP A 252 -9.82 -17.27 -5.58
CA ASP A 252 -11.22 -17.66 -5.64
C ASP A 252 -12.04 -16.63 -6.43
N PRO A 253 -12.20 -16.81 -7.75
CA PRO A 253 -12.89 -15.84 -8.60
C PRO A 253 -14.37 -15.62 -8.29
N GLN A 254 -14.96 -16.38 -7.35
CA GLN A 254 -16.32 -16.18 -6.88
C GLN A 254 -16.42 -15.13 -5.78
N VAL A 255 -15.29 -14.74 -5.18
CA VAL A 255 -15.21 -13.66 -4.20
C VAL A 255 -15.42 -12.34 -4.90
N VAL A 256 -16.22 -11.47 -4.28
CA VAL A 256 -16.40 -10.08 -4.68
C VAL A 256 -15.72 -9.21 -3.65
N ILE A 257 -14.95 -8.22 -4.10
CA ILE A 257 -14.36 -7.18 -3.24
C ILE A 257 -14.98 -5.84 -3.67
N GLU A 258 -15.57 -5.14 -2.71
CA GLU A 258 -16.12 -3.80 -2.90
C GLU A 258 -15.34 -2.76 -2.11
N GLU A 259 -15.07 -1.62 -2.74
CA GLU A 259 -14.49 -0.47 -2.06
C GLU A 259 -15.54 0.26 -1.21
N VAL A 260 -15.18 0.52 0.04
CA VAL A 260 -15.95 1.32 0.99
C VAL A 260 -15.13 2.55 1.35
N ARG A 261 -15.38 3.66 0.65
CA ARG A 261 -14.79 4.97 0.97
C ARG A 261 -15.51 5.60 2.15
N VAL A 262 -14.80 5.83 3.24
CA VAL A 262 -15.33 6.54 4.40
C VAL A 262 -15.12 8.05 4.19
N PRO A 263 -16.18 8.87 4.14
CA PRO A 263 -16.03 10.30 3.85
C PRO A 263 -15.14 11.03 4.86
N GLY A 264 -14.13 11.74 4.35
CA GLY A 264 -13.15 12.47 5.17
C GLY A 264 -12.16 11.57 5.90
N GLU A 265 -12.06 10.30 5.49
CA GLU A 265 -11.18 9.27 6.03
C GLU A 265 -10.59 8.48 4.85
N GLY A 266 -10.23 7.22 5.09
CA GLY A 266 -9.67 6.32 4.10
C GLY A 266 -10.64 5.36 3.40
N LEU A 267 -10.03 4.41 2.70
CA LEU A 267 -10.57 3.26 2.03
C LEU A 267 -10.61 2.04 2.97
N MET A 268 -11.71 1.32 2.91
CA MET A 268 -11.81 -0.07 3.37
C MET A 268 -12.25 -0.94 2.20
N LEU A 269 -11.95 -2.23 2.27
CA LEU A 269 -12.32 -3.22 1.27
C LEU A 269 -13.17 -4.30 1.93
N LEU A 270 -14.40 -4.46 1.43
CA LEU A 270 -15.31 -5.52 1.87
C LEU A 270 -15.27 -6.67 0.87
N GLY A 271 -14.59 -7.75 1.26
CA GLY A 271 -14.63 -9.02 0.55
C GLY A 271 -15.82 -9.87 1.01
N TYR A 272 -16.50 -10.54 0.08
CA TYR A 272 -17.50 -11.54 0.44
C TYR A 272 -17.65 -12.66 -0.60
N LYS A 273 -18.11 -13.82 -0.13
CA LYS A 273 -18.49 -14.97 -0.96
C LYS A 273 -19.77 -15.61 -0.42
N VAL A 274 -20.65 -16.02 -1.33
CA VAL A 274 -21.87 -16.76 -1.01
C VAL A 274 -21.80 -18.15 -1.63
N THR A 275 -21.89 -19.18 -0.80
CA THR A 275 -21.78 -20.59 -1.21
C THR A 275 -23.09 -21.33 -0.93
N ASP A 276 -23.69 -21.92 -1.97
CA ASP A 276 -24.83 -22.84 -1.83
C ASP A 276 -24.31 -24.18 -1.27
N LEU A 277 -24.83 -24.60 -0.12
CA LEU A 277 -24.48 -25.88 0.52
C LEU A 277 -25.43 -27.01 0.12
N GLY A 278 -26.44 -26.71 -0.70
CA GLY A 278 -27.55 -27.61 -1.00
C GLY A 278 -28.60 -27.64 0.12
N ALA A 279 -29.70 -28.35 -0.15
CA ALA A 279 -30.83 -28.49 0.79
C ALA A 279 -31.39 -27.15 1.34
N GLY A 280 -31.21 -26.04 0.60
CA GLY A 280 -31.64 -24.70 1.01
C GLY A 280 -30.74 -24.04 2.05
N GLN A 281 -29.55 -24.57 2.32
CA GLN A 281 -28.56 -23.98 3.21
C GLN A 281 -27.52 -23.17 2.43
N TRP A 282 -27.07 -22.07 3.03
CA TRP A 282 -26.11 -21.14 2.43
C TRP A 282 -25.03 -20.80 3.44
N ARG A 283 -23.79 -20.70 2.98
CA ARG A 283 -22.66 -20.14 3.73
C ARG A 283 -22.33 -18.76 3.17
N TYR A 284 -22.10 -17.82 4.08
CA TYR A 284 -21.71 -16.46 3.75
C TYR A 284 -20.39 -16.18 4.44
N ASP A 285 -19.36 -15.91 3.66
CA ASP A 285 -18.02 -15.56 4.12
C ASP A 285 -17.81 -14.06 3.87
N TYR A 286 -17.24 -13.35 4.85
CA TYR A 286 -16.97 -11.92 4.78
C TYR A 286 -15.58 -11.61 5.33
N ALA A 287 -14.90 -10.64 4.75
CA ALA A 287 -13.68 -10.05 5.28
C ALA A 287 -13.72 -8.53 5.08
N LEU A 288 -13.41 -7.77 6.14
CA LEU A 288 -13.23 -6.32 6.04
C LEU A 288 -11.75 -6.01 6.22
N TYR A 289 -11.15 -5.41 5.20
CA TYR A 289 -9.77 -4.95 5.23
C TYR A 289 -9.73 -3.43 5.32
N ASN A 290 -9.05 -2.92 6.33
CA ASN A 290 -8.82 -1.49 6.46
C ASN A 290 -7.53 -1.14 5.71
N MET A 291 -7.66 -0.40 4.60
CA MET A 291 -6.50 0.10 3.87
C MET A 291 -5.88 1.27 4.63
N ASN A 292 -6.62 2.37 4.81
CA ASN A 292 -6.04 3.59 5.38
C ASN A 292 -7.08 4.45 6.13
N SER A 293 -8.11 3.86 6.75
CA SER A 293 -9.03 4.59 7.62
C SER A 293 -8.54 4.61 9.07
N ASP A 294 -8.40 5.80 9.66
CA ASP A 294 -7.98 5.97 11.06
C ASP A 294 -9.05 5.57 12.07
N ARG A 295 -10.32 5.51 11.65
CA ARG A 295 -11.42 5.09 12.53
C ARG A 295 -11.33 3.63 12.96
N CYS A 296 -10.44 2.84 12.36
CA CYS A 296 -10.20 1.44 12.68
C CYS A 296 -11.51 0.63 12.79
N ALA A 297 -12.42 0.79 11.83
CA ALA A 297 -13.70 0.07 11.80
C ALA A 297 -13.51 -1.41 11.47
#